data_AF-A0A966DRZ1-F1
#
_entry.id   AF-A0A966DRZ1-F1
#
_cell.length_a   1.000
_cell.length_b   1.000
_cell.length_c   1.000
_cell.angle_alpha   90.00
_cell.angle_beta   90.00
_cell.angle_gamma   90.00
#
_symmetry.space_group_name_H-M   'P 1'
#
loop_
_entity.id
_entity.type
_entity.pdbx_description
1 polymer ?
#
loop_
_entity_poly.entity_id
_entity_poly.type
_entity_poly.pdbx_seq_one_letter_code
_entity_poly.pdbx_strand_id
1 'polypeptide(L)'
;MKKAGYILFFLCLLCGAESRAQKGAPTGNPESGLYQAILNFDFPAARRYLSSIDAVNTEAGIVGETQFLWWYAISEGESLHPLLRLIDSLTTLLPTPEDPLLSTHFSMVKMRLFALESNYIKAWKAWTAVEKNLPELLQQKNDSLVYLIEGMCRCIKGELQRKIPFLIRDSLTQRVNTTKGIRLLKICSTNQNPIIRGEANYYLMRYYADITINPLEALTYSTYLITTYPQNYIFRYYHIQILLAIDQRQEAQKIAIEGKQRIRKSNLNPEQKAYGIKLITKACSLSGG
;
A
#
# COMPACT_ATOMS: atom_id res chain seq x y z
N MET A 1 -11.03 4.56 -12.83
CA MET A 1 -10.06 3.56 -12.35
C MET A 1 -10.32 2.20 -12.96
N LYS A 2 -9.88 1.95 -14.20
CA LYS A 2 -9.45 0.60 -14.56
C LYS A 2 -8.00 0.53 -14.10
N LYS A 3 -7.73 -0.19 -13.01
CA LYS A 3 -6.41 -0.38 -12.38
C LYS A 3 -5.87 0.78 -11.51
N ALA A 4 -6.51 1.09 -10.38
CA ALA A 4 -5.69 1.56 -9.25
C ALA A 4 -4.96 0.33 -8.71
N GLY A 5 -3.74 0.21 -9.20
CA GLY A 5 -2.80 -0.87 -9.02
C GLY A 5 -2.56 -1.21 -7.56
N TYR A 6 -2.51 -2.51 -7.40
CA TYR A 6 -2.08 -3.31 -6.29
C TYR A 6 -0.86 -2.76 -5.53
N ILE A 7 -0.72 -3.25 -4.30
CA ILE A 7 0.54 -3.31 -3.52
C ILE A 7 0.80 -2.11 -2.61
N LEU A 8 -0.08 -1.70 -1.70
CA LEU A 8 0.36 -0.71 -0.69
C LEU A 8 1.60 -1.22 0.04
N PHE A 9 2.62 -0.37 0.20
CA PHE A 9 3.69 -0.63 1.16
C PHE A 9 4.70 0.51 1.38
N PHE A 10 4.98 0.75 2.69
CA PHE A 10 6.27 0.88 3.43
C PHE A 10 6.40 2.13 4.30
N LEU A 11 5.77 2.06 5.48
CA LEU A 11 6.29 2.67 6.71
C LEU A 11 7.00 1.67 7.64
N CYS A 12 6.84 0.36 7.42
CA CYS A 12 7.45 -0.63 8.31
C CYS A 12 8.99 -0.71 8.23
N LEU A 13 9.63 -0.31 7.12
CA LEU A 13 11.10 -0.28 7.04
C LEU A 13 11.69 0.75 7.99
N LEU A 14 10.93 1.80 8.32
CA LEU A 14 11.35 2.82 9.26
C LEU A 14 11.33 2.30 10.70
N CYS A 15 10.31 1.52 11.07
CA CYS A 15 10.23 0.87 12.38
C CYS A 15 11.31 -0.21 12.60
N GLY A 16 11.91 -0.76 11.54
CA GLY A 16 13.02 -1.72 11.66
C GLY A 16 14.33 -1.07 12.14
N ALA A 17 14.54 0.21 11.85
CA ALA A 17 15.73 0.95 12.25
C ALA A 17 15.76 1.28 13.76
N GLU A 18 14.62 1.22 14.45
CA GLU A 18 14.47 1.52 15.88
C GLU A 18 15.22 0.55 16.80
N SER A 19 15.59 -0.64 16.34
CA SER A 19 16.38 -1.57 17.17
C SER A 19 17.79 -1.05 17.48
N ARG A 20 18.25 0.04 16.84
CA ARG A 20 19.61 0.58 17.04
C ARG A 20 19.67 1.93 17.78
N ALA A 21 18.56 2.63 17.98
CA ALA A 21 18.61 3.99 18.51
C ALA A 21 17.54 4.26 19.59
N GLN A 22 18.04 4.52 20.80
CA GLN A 22 17.43 5.34 21.87
C GLN A 22 16.47 4.68 22.87
N LYS A 23 17.03 4.30 24.03
CA LYS A 23 16.37 4.40 25.33
C LYS A 23 16.39 5.88 25.76
N GLY A 24 15.26 6.58 25.74
CA GLY A 24 15.19 7.88 26.46
C GLY A 24 14.23 8.97 25.99
N ALA A 25 13.47 8.83 24.90
CA ALA A 25 12.51 9.86 24.48
C ALA A 25 11.07 9.49 24.87
N PRO A 26 10.34 10.34 25.62
CA PRO A 26 8.89 10.22 25.82
C PRO A 26 8.13 10.92 24.69
N THR A 27 6.95 10.39 24.35
CA THR A 27 5.97 10.78 23.30
C THR A 27 6.17 10.08 21.93
N GLY A 28 5.07 9.60 21.34
CA GLY A 28 5.03 8.48 20.40
C GLY A 28 5.94 8.57 19.15
N ASN A 29 6.33 7.40 18.65
CA ASN A 29 7.13 7.24 17.42
C ASN A 29 6.51 8.05 16.24
N PRO A 30 7.25 9.01 15.65
CA PRO A 30 6.74 9.89 14.61
C PRO A 30 6.44 9.15 13.30
N GLU A 31 7.12 8.06 12.97
CA GLU A 31 6.83 7.17 11.83
C GLU A 31 5.45 6.51 11.98
N SER A 32 5.14 6.03 13.18
CA SER A 32 3.81 5.49 13.51
C SER A 32 2.74 6.58 13.39
N GLY A 33 3.05 7.80 13.83
CA GLY A 33 2.21 8.98 13.63
C GLY A 33 1.95 9.30 12.16
N LEU A 34 3.01 9.31 11.34
CA LEU A 34 2.94 9.53 9.90
C LEU A 34 2.02 8.49 9.23
N TYR A 35 2.21 7.21 9.53
CA TYR A 35 1.40 6.14 8.97
C TYR A 35 -0.08 6.25 9.33
N GLN A 36 -0.37 6.47 10.62
CA GLN A 36 -1.74 6.63 11.08
C GLN A 36 -2.40 7.84 10.42
N ALA A 37 -1.69 8.96 10.29
CA ALA A 37 -2.19 10.15 9.64
C ALA A 37 -2.47 9.91 8.14
N ILE A 38 -1.54 9.28 7.42
CA ILE A 38 -1.71 8.92 6.01
C ILE A 38 -2.95 8.02 5.83
N LEU A 39 -3.07 6.93 6.62
CA LEU A 39 -4.20 6.02 6.45
C LEU A 39 -5.53 6.63 6.88
N ASN A 40 -5.54 7.58 7.81
CA ASN A 40 -6.73 8.34 8.18
C ASN A 40 -7.01 9.56 7.27
N PHE A 41 -6.23 9.76 6.22
CA PHE A 41 -6.38 10.89 5.30
C PHE A 41 -6.27 12.26 6.00
N ASP A 42 -5.49 12.31 7.07
CA ASP A 42 -5.07 13.54 7.74
C ASP A 42 -3.72 13.99 7.17
N PHE A 43 -3.74 14.45 5.92
CA PHE A 43 -2.53 14.91 5.23
C PHE A 43 -1.82 16.09 5.93
N PRO A 44 -2.51 17.06 6.56
CA PRO A 44 -1.85 18.07 7.37
C PRO A 44 -1.06 17.48 8.54
N ALA A 45 -1.63 16.50 9.28
CA ALA A 45 -0.89 15.82 10.34
C ALA A 45 0.28 14.99 9.78
N ALA A 46 0.06 14.26 8.68
CA ALA A 46 1.10 13.49 8.01
C ALA A 46 2.30 14.36 7.62
N ARG A 47 2.06 15.56 7.07
CA ARG A 47 3.13 16.49 6.70
C ARG A 47 3.94 16.95 7.92
N ARG A 48 3.30 17.21 9.06
CA ARG A 48 4.00 17.57 10.31
C ARG A 48 4.91 16.44 10.80
N TYR A 49 4.40 15.21 10.85
CA TYR A 49 5.21 14.05 11.22
C TYR A 49 6.39 13.86 10.28
N LEU A 50 6.16 14.03 8.98
CA LEU A 50 7.21 13.91 7.97
C LEU A 50 8.34 14.92 8.16
N SER A 51 8.01 16.19 8.44
CA SER A 51 9.02 17.20 8.78
C SER A 51 9.81 16.83 10.04
N SER A 52 9.17 16.22 11.04
CA SER A 52 9.86 15.74 12.25
C SER A 52 10.79 14.56 11.98
N ILE A 53 10.37 13.61 11.12
CA ILE A 53 11.21 12.46 10.74
C ILE A 53 12.41 12.93 9.93
N ASP A 54 12.20 13.77 8.92
CA ASP A 54 13.25 14.25 8.01
C ASP A 54 14.35 15.03 8.75
N ALA A 55 13.97 15.79 9.80
CA ALA A 55 14.91 16.51 10.65
C ALA A 55 15.83 15.60 11.47
N VAL A 56 15.44 14.35 11.72
CA VAL A 56 16.19 13.38 12.54
C VAL A 56 16.89 12.34 11.66
N ASN A 57 16.21 11.86 10.61
CA ASN A 57 16.66 10.83 9.72
C ASN A 57 16.14 11.10 8.29
N THR A 58 17.01 11.68 7.46
CA THR A 58 16.68 12.02 6.07
C THR A 58 16.28 10.81 5.23
N GLU A 59 16.90 9.64 5.43
CA GLU A 59 16.53 8.42 4.70
C GLU A 59 15.10 7.99 5.05
N ALA A 60 14.76 8.03 6.33
CA ALA A 60 13.40 7.78 6.80
C ALA A 60 12.41 8.82 6.29
N GLY A 61 12.83 10.09 6.24
CA GLY A 61 12.08 11.19 5.64
C GLY A 61 11.76 10.94 4.17
N ILE A 62 12.76 10.51 3.38
CA ILE A 62 12.57 10.19 1.96
C ILE A 62 11.57 9.06 1.76
N VAL A 63 11.69 7.96 2.51
CA VAL A 63 10.72 6.86 2.47
C VAL A 63 9.33 7.36 2.85
N GLY A 64 9.21 8.15 3.92
CA GLY A 64 7.97 8.78 4.35
C GLY A 64 7.34 9.68 3.28
N GLU A 65 8.14 10.48 2.57
CA GLU A 65 7.68 11.35 1.48
C GLU A 65 7.14 10.53 0.30
N THR A 66 7.80 9.43 -0.07
CA THR A 66 7.28 8.56 -1.13
C THR A 66 5.91 7.95 -0.77
N GLN A 67 5.70 7.59 0.50
CA GLN A 67 4.40 7.09 0.97
C GLN A 67 3.34 8.19 0.97
N PHE A 68 3.70 9.37 1.49
CA PHE A 68 2.83 10.53 1.49
C PHE A 68 2.35 10.83 0.06
N LEU A 69 3.28 10.99 -0.88
CA LEU A 69 2.98 11.37 -2.25
C LEU A 69 2.13 10.33 -2.98
N TRP A 70 2.39 9.04 -2.74
CA TRP A 70 1.55 7.98 -3.28
C TRP A 70 0.08 8.17 -2.85
N TRP A 71 -0.14 8.27 -1.53
CA TRP A 71 -1.48 8.37 -0.97
C TRP A 71 -2.18 9.67 -1.32
N TYR A 72 -1.42 10.76 -1.31
CA TYR A 72 -1.90 12.07 -1.72
C TYR A 72 -2.37 12.05 -3.18
N ALA A 73 -1.55 11.56 -4.11
CA ALA A 73 -1.91 11.52 -5.53
C ALA A 73 -3.15 10.65 -5.82
N ILE A 74 -3.25 9.45 -5.22
CA ILE A 74 -4.42 8.59 -5.43
C ILE A 74 -5.69 9.14 -4.77
N SER A 75 -5.55 10.02 -3.77
CA SER A 75 -6.66 10.71 -3.13
C SER A 75 -7.23 11.83 -4.01
N GLU A 76 -6.45 12.44 -4.89
CA GLU A 76 -6.94 13.48 -5.81
C GLU A 76 -7.35 12.92 -7.18
N GLY A 77 -7.03 11.65 -7.45
CA GLY A 77 -7.19 11.07 -8.77
C GLY A 77 -6.19 11.62 -9.78
N GLU A 78 -5.08 12.17 -9.30
CA GLU A 78 -4.00 12.71 -10.11
C GLU A 78 -3.11 11.63 -10.73
N SER A 79 -2.26 12.05 -11.66
CA SER A 79 -1.21 11.21 -12.21
C SER A 79 -0.13 10.94 -11.15
N LEU A 80 0.42 9.72 -11.17
CA LEU A 80 1.56 9.34 -10.32
C LEU A 80 2.92 9.72 -10.92
N HIS A 81 2.95 10.45 -12.05
CA HIS A 81 4.20 10.94 -12.65
C HIS A 81 5.07 11.80 -11.71
N PRO A 82 4.54 12.68 -10.84
CA PRO A 82 5.36 13.41 -9.87
C PRO A 82 6.14 12.47 -8.93
N LEU A 83 5.50 11.40 -8.46
CA LEU A 83 6.16 10.39 -7.64
C LEU A 83 7.24 9.65 -8.43
N LEU A 84 6.98 9.29 -9.69
CA LEU A 84 8.00 8.66 -10.55
C LEU A 84 9.22 9.57 -10.74
N ARG A 85 8.99 10.87 -11.02
CA ARG A 85 10.06 11.87 -11.18
C ARG A 85 10.87 12.05 -9.90
N LEU A 86 10.23 12.06 -8.74
CA LEU A 86 10.93 12.11 -7.46
C LEU A 86 11.84 10.89 -7.31
N ILE A 87 11.31 9.69 -7.52
CA ILE A 87 12.10 8.45 -7.36
C ILE A 87 13.26 8.42 -8.36
N ASP A 88 13.05 8.81 -9.62
CA ASP A 88 14.11 8.86 -10.61
C ASP A 88 15.21 9.86 -10.21
N SER A 89 14.82 11.04 -9.74
CA SER A 89 15.76 12.06 -9.24
C SER A 89 16.55 11.55 -8.01
N LEU A 90 15.88 10.92 -7.05
CA LEU A 90 16.53 10.33 -5.88
C LEU A 90 17.50 9.21 -6.27
N THR A 91 17.14 8.34 -7.23
CA THR A 91 18.05 7.30 -7.72
C THR A 91 19.26 7.83 -8.48
N THR A 92 19.20 9.06 -9.00
CA THR A 92 20.37 9.73 -9.61
C THR A 92 21.23 10.47 -8.60
N LEU A 93 20.63 11.02 -7.55
CA LEU A 93 21.31 11.85 -6.54
C LEU A 93 21.90 11.03 -5.40
N LEU A 94 21.26 9.92 -5.04
CA LEU A 94 21.79 8.94 -4.11
C LEU A 94 22.55 7.91 -4.97
N PRO A 95 23.88 8.04 -5.17
CA PRO A 95 24.65 7.03 -5.87
C PRO A 95 24.33 5.69 -5.21
N THR A 96 23.84 4.72 -6.00
CA THR A 96 23.29 3.41 -5.60
C THR A 96 23.30 3.22 -4.09
N PRO A 97 22.16 3.37 -3.38
CA PRO A 97 22.19 3.28 -1.93
C PRO A 97 22.87 1.96 -1.58
N GLU A 98 24.04 2.06 -0.93
CA GLU A 98 24.69 0.88 -0.34
C GLU A 98 23.71 0.20 0.62
N ASP A 99 22.73 0.94 1.12
CA ASP A 99 21.57 0.43 1.82
C ASP A 99 20.62 -0.41 0.92
N PRO A 100 20.61 -1.73 1.10
CA PRO A 100 19.72 -2.64 0.38
C PRO A 100 18.24 -2.33 0.64
N LEU A 101 17.92 -1.71 1.78
CA LEU A 101 16.57 -1.33 2.19
C LEU A 101 15.99 -0.25 1.29
N LEU A 102 16.69 0.88 1.15
CA LEU A 102 16.29 1.98 0.26
C LEU A 102 16.25 1.55 -1.20
N SER A 103 17.25 0.80 -1.66
CA SER A 103 17.28 0.26 -3.02
C SER A 103 16.05 -0.63 -3.28
N THR A 104 15.73 -1.51 -2.35
CA THR A 104 14.55 -2.38 -2.43
C THR A 104 13.27 -1.55 -2.43
N HIS A 105 13.17 -0.57 -1.52
CA HIS A 105 12.05 0.34 -1.42
C HIS A 105 11.74 1.04 -2.75
N PHE A 106 12.71 1.76 -3.32
CA PHE A 106 12.51 2.46 -4.59
C PHE A 106 12.21 1.50 -5.74
N SER A 107 12.88 0.35 -5.80
CA SER A 107 12.62 -0.67 -6.82
C SER A 107 11.19 -1.20 -6.71
N MET A 108 10.66 -1.39 -5.51
CA MET A 108 9.27 -1.77 -5.30
C MET A 108 8.30 -0.67 -5.74
N VAL A 109 8.56 0.61 -5.41
CA VAL A 109 7.69 1.70 -5.86
C VAL A 109 7.71 1.83 -7.39
N LYS A 110 8.88 1.75 -8.04
CA LYS A 110 9.00 1.74 -9.51
C LYS A 110 8.23 0.58 -10.13
N MET A 111 8.40 -0.63 -9.59
CA MET A 111 7.68 -1.82 -10.05
C MET A 111 6.17 -1.60 -10.02
N ARG A 112 5.63 -0.99 -8.96
CA ARG A 112 4.19 -0.67 -8.84
C ARG A 112 3.73 0.33 -9.89
N LEU A 113 4.46 1.42 -10.04
CA LEU A 113 4.15 2.47 -11.03
C LEU A 113 4.15 1.90 -12.45
N PHE A 114 5.12 1.05 -12.78
CA PHE A 114 5.16 0.38 -14.08
C PHE A 114 4.01 -0.64 -14.24
N ALA A 115 3.68 -1.40 -13.20
CA ALA A 115 2.56 -2.35 -13.26
C ALA A 115 1.20 -1.65 -13.43
N LEU A 116 1.01 -0.51 -12.77
CA LEU A 116 -0.12 0.41 -12.91
C LEU A 116 -0.30 0.86 -14.37
N GLU A 117 0.79 1.31 -14.99
CA GLU A 117 0.85 1.73 -16.38
C GLU A 117 0.79 0.55 -17.37
N SER A 118 0.62 -0.68 -16.87
CA SER A 118 0.66 -1.91 -17.68
C SER A 118 2.00 -2.13 -18.41
N ASN A 119 3.07 -1.46 -17.97
CA ASN A 119 4.44 -1.65 -18.46
C ASN A 119 5.13 -2.80 -17.71
N TYR A 120 4.65 -4.03 -17.93
CA TYR A 120 5.09 -5.19 -17.17
C TYR A 120 6.57 -5.55 -17.38
N ILE A 121 7.17 -5.20 -18.52
CA ILE A 121 8.61 -5.40 -18.76
C ILE A 121 9.44 -4.52 -17.81
N LYS A 122 9.11 -3.22 -17.70
CA LYS A 122 9.79 -2.34 -16.74
C LYS A 122 9.50 -2.77 -15.30
N ALA A 123 8.28 -3.21 -15.00
CA ALA A 123 7.94 -3.76 -13.69
C ALA A 123 8.78 -4.99 -13.35
N TRP A 124 9.00 -5.90 -14.30
CA TRP A 124 9.86 -7.07 -14.12
C TRP A 124 11.33 -6.69 -13.89
N LYS A 125 11.87 -5.72 -14.63
CA LYS A 125 13.23 -5.21 -14.38
C LYS A 125 13.36 -4.63 -12.96
N ALA A 126 12.38 -3.84 -12.52
CA ALA A 126 12.36 -3.33 -11.16
C ALA A 126 12.25 -4.46 -10.10
N TRP A 127 11.47 -5.51 -10.38
CA TRP A 127 11.43 -6.72 -9.55
C TRP A 127 12.80 -7.39 -9.41
N THR A 128 13.58 -7.52 -10.47
CA THR A 128 14.90 -8.17 -10.37
C THR A 128 15.86 -7.44 -9.43
N ALA A 129 15.73 -6.11 -9.30
CA ALA A 129 16.50 -5.34 -8.32
C ALA A 129 16.06 -5.64 -6.88
N VAL A 130 14.75 -5.81 -6.65
CA VAL A 130 14.20 -6.25 -5.35
C VAL A 130 14.70 -7.65 -5.00
N GLU A 131 14.63 -8.58 -5.95
CA GLU A 131 15.02 -9.98 -5.74
C GLU A 131 16.50 -10.12 -5.38
N LYS A 132 17.37 -9.27 -5.93
CA LYS A 132 18.80 -9.24 -5.60
C LYS A 132 19.06 -8.91 -4.13
N ASN A 133 18.30 -7.98 -3.56
CA ASN A 133 18.50 -7.47 -2.20
C ASN A 133 17.67 -8.21 -1.15
N LEU A 134 16.67 -8.99 -1.58
CA LEU A 134 15.76 -9.70 -0.68
C LEU A 134 16.47 -10.63 0.32
N PRO A 135 17.47 -11.45 -0.05
CA PRO A 135 18.13 -12.34 0.91
C PRO A 135 18.73 -11.61 2.11
N GLU A 136 19.32 -10.44 1.89
CA GLU A 136 19.92 -9.62 2.94
C GLU A 136 18.85 -9.02 3.87
N LEU A 137 17.74 -8.55 3.30
CA LEU A 137 16.61 -8.06 4.09
C LEU A 137 15.99 -9.15 4.98
N LEU A 138 15.92 -10.38 4.48
CA LEU A 138 15.35 -11.52 5.22
C LEU A 138 16.27 -12.02 6.35
N GLN A 139 17.55 -11.65 6.39
CA GLN A 139 18.46 -12.02 7.47
C GLN A 139 18.27 -11.19 8.75
N GLN A 140 17.48 -10.11 8.69
CA GLN A 140 17.21 -9.25 9.85
C GLN A 140 16.12 -9.86 10.75
N LYS A 141 16.41 -10.07 12.04
CA LYS A 141 15.65 -10.88 13.01
C LYS A 141 14.24 -10.36 13.43
N ASN A 142 13.65 -9.38 12.74
CA ASN A 142 12.27 -8.95 13.04
C ASN A 142 11.28 -9.73 12.19
N ASP A 143 10.86 -10.89 12.71
CA ASP A 143 10.04 -11.88 12.01
C ASP A 143 8.79 -11.31 11.34
N SER A 144 8.12 -10.33 11.97
CA SER A 144 6.85 -9.81 11.46
C SER A 144 7.01 -8.94 10.21
N LEU A 145 8.04 -8.09 10.18
CA LEU A 145 8.34 -7.26 9.01
C LEU A 145 8.86 -8.10 7.85
N VAL A 146 9.73 -9.06 8.16
CA VAL A 146 10.26 -10.04 7.21
C VAL A 146 9.11 -10.82 6.55
N TYR A 147 8.14 -11.31 7.33
CA TYR A 147 6.96 -11.98 6.78
C TYR A 147 6.11 -11.09 5.89
N LEU A 148 5.96 -9.83 6.25
CA LEU A 148 5.18 -8.88 5.47
C LEU A 148 5.86 -8.61 4.11
N ILE A 149 7.17 -8.34 4.12
CA ILE A 149 7.98 -8.14 2.90
C ILE A 149 7.95 -9.40 2.03
N GLU A 150 8.33 -10.55 2.60
CA GLU A 150 8.39 -11.82 1.87
C GLU A 150 7.02 -12.19 1.31
N GLY A 151 5.97 -12.02 2.12
CA GLY A 151 4.58 -12.31 1.78
C GLY A 151 4.15 -11.60 0.50
N MET A 152 4.35 -10.29 0.47
CA MET A 152 4.11 -9.49 -0.72
C MET A 152 4.99 -9.86 -1.90
N CYS A 153 6.32 -9.91 -1.71
CA CYS A 153 7.27 -10.14 -2.78
C CYS A 153 6.88 -11.41 -3.55
N ARG A 154 6.45 -12.46 -2.82
CA ARG A 154 5.95 -13.69 -3.41
C ARG A 154 4.64 -13.52 -4.17
N CYS A 155 3.66 -12.79 -3.63
CA CYS A 155 2.40 -12.51 -4.33
C CYS A 155 2.64 -11.70 -5.62
N ILE A 156 3.48 -10.68 -5.55
CA ILE A 156 3.81 -9.82 -6.69
C ILE A 156 4.55 -10.62 -7.77
N LYS A 157 5.55 -11.43 -7.39
CA LYS A 157 6.23 -12.33 -8.33
C LYS A 157 5.23 -13.22 -9.04
N GLY A 158 4.30 -13.84 -8.30
CA GLY A 158 3.24 -14.65 -8.87
C GLY A 158 2.34 -13.90 -9.85
N GLU A 159 2.00 -12.65 -9.54
CA GLU A 159 1.21 -11.79 -10.42
C GLU A 159 1.96 -11.39 -11.70
N LEU A 160 3.23 -11.01 -11.59
CA LEU A 160 4.08 -10.65 -12.73
C LEU A 160 4.29 -11.85 -13.66
N GLN A 161 4.57 -13.04 -13.10
CA GLN A 161 4.67 -14.29 -13.84
C GLN A 161 3.39 -14.58 -14.65
N ARG A 162 2.22 -14.35 -14.06
CA ARG A 162 0.93 -14.50 -14.74
C ARG A 162 0.75 -13.53 -15.91
N LYS A 163 1.26 -12.29 -15.78
CA LYS A 163 1.10 -11.24 -16.79
C LYS A 163 2.14 -11.30 -17.90
N ILE A 164 3.28 -11.97 -17.68
CA ILE A 164 4.36 -12.10 -18.67
C ILE A 164 4.80 -13.58 -18.81
N PRO A 165 3.89 -14.49 -19.22
CA PRO A 165 4.14 -15.93 -19.17
C PRO A 165 5.29 -16.39 -20.09
N PHE A 166 5.63 -15.61 -21.12
CA PHE A 166 6.71 -15.95 -22.06
C PHE A 166 8.11 -15.71 -21.47
N LEU A 167 8.26 -14.81 -20.50
CA LEU A 167 9.55 -14.58 -19.82
C LEU A 167 9.81 -15.60 -18.73
N ILE A 168 8.75 -16.14 -18.10
CA ILE A 168 8.86 -17.00 -16.91
C ILE A 168 7.89 -18.16 -17.05
N ARG A 169 8.32 -19.23 -17.74
CA ARG A 169 7.51 -20.43 -17.99
C ARG A 169 7.56 -21.39 -16.81
N ASP A 170 6.98 -21.00 -15.69
CA ASP A 170 6.80 -21.92 -14.56
C ASP A 170 5.55 -21.59 -13.73
N SER A 171 4.44 -22.21 -14.12
CA SER A 171 3.14 -22.04 -13.46
C SER A 171 3.08 -22.72 -12.08
N LEU A 172 3.91 -23.74 -11.82
CA LEU A 172 3.99 -24.41 -10.53
C LEU A 172 4.67 -23.50 -9.51
N THR A 173 5.82 -22.90 -9.84
CA THR A 173 6.46 -21.95 -8.93
C THR A 173 5.62 -20.69 -8.72
N GLN A 174 4.85 -20.25 -9.73
CA GLN A 174 3.87 -19.18 -9.56
C GLN A 174 2.86 -19.49 -8.44
N ARG A 175 2.22 -20.66 -8.48
CA ARG A 175 1.20 -21.05 -7.50
C ARG A 175 1.78 -21.26 -6.10
N VAL A 176 2.96 -21.86 -6.02
CA VAL A 176 3.69 -22.07 -4.75
C VAL A 176 4.05 -20.74 -4.10
N ASN A 177 4.64 -19.81 -4.87
CA ASN A 177 4.99 -18.48 -4.37
C ASN A 177 3.76 -17.76 -3.85
N THR A 178 2.71 -17.69 -4.67
CA THR A 178 1.48 -16.97 -4.33
C THR A 178 0.83 -17.52 -3.05
N THR A 179 0.71 -18.85 -2.93
CA THR A 179 0.11 -19.49 -1.75
C THR A 179 0.92 -19.21 -0.48
N LYS A 180 2.26 -19.33 -0.56
CA LYS A 180 3.14 -19.00 0.58
C LYS A 180 3.04 -17.51 0.93
N GLY A 181 2.99 -16.64 -0.08
CA GLY A 181 2.86 -15.20 0.09
C GLY A 181 1.60 -14.81 0.86
N ILE A 182 0.45 -15.34 0.44
CA ILE A 182 -0.84 -15.14 1.11
C ILE A 182 -0.78 -15.62 2.56
N ARG A 183 -0.19 -16.80 2.83
CA ARG A 183 -0.07 -17.33 4.19
C ARG A 183 0.68 -16.36 5.11
N LEU A 184 1.80 -15.81 4.66
CA LEU A 184 2.59 -14.85 5.43
C LEU A 184 1.81 -13.55 5.67
N LEU A 185 1.11 -13.06 4.65
CA LEU A 185 0.27 -11.87 4.78
C LEU A 185 -0.91 -12.10 5.74
N LYS A 186 -1.51 -13.30 5.76
CA LYS A 186 -2.57 -13.64 6.73
C LYS A 186 -2.04 -13.59 8.17
N ILE A 187 -0.83 -14.06 8.42
CA ILE A 187 -0.17 -13.92 9.74
C ILE A 187 0.02 -12.44 10.08
N CYS A 188 0.47 -11.63 9.12
CA CYS A 188 0.66 -10.19 9.34
C CYS A 188 -0.66 -9.44 9.55
N SER A 189 -1.77 -9.91 8.99
CA SER A 189 -3.11 -9.30 9.11
C SER A 189 -3.70 -9.34 10.52
N THR A 190 -3.09 -10.10 11.43
CA THR A 190 -3.45 -10.16 12.85
C THR A 190 -2.34 -9.66 13.76
N ASN A 191 -1.29 -9.04 13.21
CA ASN A 191 -0.14 -8.54 13.96
C ASN A 191 -0.53 -7.45 14.99
N GLN A 192 0.21 -7.37 16.09
CA GLN A 192 0.01 -6.32 17.09
C GLN A 192 0.46 -4.94 16.59
N ASN A 193 1.47 -4.89 15.72
CA ASN A 193 1.89 -3.65 15.08
C ASN A 193 0.80 -3.19 14.09
N PRO A 194 0.15 -2.02 14.33
CA PRO A 194 -0.96 -1.56 13.50
C PRO A 194 -0.55 -1.21 12.08
N ILE A 195 0.74 -0.90 11.85
CA ILE A 195 1.29 -0.64 10.52
C ILE A 195 1.31 -1.94 9.72
N ILE A 196 2.00 -2.96 10.24
CA ILE A 196 2.08 -4.28 9.62
C ILE A 196 0.68 -4.85 9.38
N ARG A 197 -0.19 -4.73 10.38
CA ARG A 197 -1.57 -5.19 10.29
C ARG A 197 -2.37 -4.45 9.21
N GLY A 198 -2.30 -3.12 9.17
CA GLY A 198 -3.01 -2.30 8.17
C GLY A 198 -2.57 -2.62 6.74
N GLU A 199 -1.26 -2.69 6.52
CA GLU A 199 -0.66 -3.02 5.21
C GLU A 199 -1.10 -4.42 4.74
N ALA A 200 -0.98 -5.42 5.60
CA ALA A 200 -1.39 -6.78 5.29
C ALA A 200 -2.88 -6.89 4.95
N ASN A 201 -3.74 -6.24 5.74
CA ASN A 201 -5.18 -6.23 5.48
C ASN A 201 -5.50 -5.55 4.14
N TYR A 202 -4.88 -4.40 3.85
CA TYR A 202 -5.10 -3.75 2.56
C TYR A 202 -4.62 -4.61 1.39
N TYR A 203 -3.42 -5.19 1.50
CA TYR A 203 -2.90 -6.06 0.45
C TYR A 203 -3.84 -7.23 0.20
N LEU A 204 -4.24 -7.96 1.25
CA LEU A 204 -5.13 -9.11 1.13
C LEU A 204 -6.50 -8.73 0.58
N MET A 205 -7.07 -7.59 0.99
CA MET A 205 -8.31 -7.07 0.41
C MET A 205 -8.19 -6.93 -1.11
N ARG A 206 -7.15 -6.23 -1.60
CA ARG A 206 -6.97 -5.99 -3.05
C ARG A 206 -6.66 -7.28 -3.80
N TYR A 207 -5.84 -8.14 -3.21
CA TYR A 207 -5.47 -9.43 -3.78
C TYR A 207 -6.72 -10.31 -3.97
N TYR A 208 -7.53 -10.49 -2.93
CA TYR A 208 -8.74 -11.30 -3.02
C TYR A 208 -9.80 -10.68 -3.93
N ALA A 209 -9.98 -9.36 -3.87
CA ALA A 209 -11.00 -8.68 -4.67
C ALA A 209 -10.72 -8.76 -6.18
N ASP A 210 -9.47 -8.56 -6.62
CA ASP A 210 -9.22 -8.41 -8.05
C ASP A 210 -8.33 -9.50 -8.68
N ILE A 211 -7.56 -10.27 -7.90
CA ILE A 211 -6.66 -11.30 -8.46
C ILE A 211 -7.34 -12.65 -8.46
N THR A 212 -7.87 -13.07 -7.31
CA THR A 212 -8.57 -14.35 -7.19
C THR A 212 -10.07 -14.24 -7.43
N ILE A 213 -10.61 -13.01 -7.48
CA ILE A 213 -12.05 -12.74 -7.60
C ILE A 213 -12.84 -13.47 -6.51
N ASN A 214 -12.37 -13.34 -5.26
CA ASN A 214 -13.00 -13.91 -4.08
C ASN A 214 -13.46 -12.76 -3.16
N PRO A 215 -14.64 -12.17 -3.43
CA PRO A 215 -15.12 -11.01 -2.68
C PRO A 215 -15.48 -11.34 -1.23
N LEU A 216 -15.80 -12.60 -0.90
CA LEU A 216 -16.08 -13.01 0.49
C LEU A 216 -14.83 -12.92 1.37
N GLU A 217 -13.69 -13.44 0.91
CA GLU A 217 -12.41 -13.27 1.64
C GLU A 217 -12.00 -11.79 1.67
N ALA A 218 -12.19 -11.05 0.57
CA ALA A 218 -11.87 -9.62 0.53
C ALA A 218 -12.70 -8.81 1.54
N LEU A 219 -13.95 -9.20 1.80
CA LEU A 219 -14.86 -8.52 2.72
C LEU A 219 -14.25 -8.47 4.12
N THR A 220 -13.73 -9.58 4.65
CA THR A 220 -13.11 -9.65 5.98
C THR A 220 -12.04 -8.56 6.17
N TYR A 221 -11.13 -8.45 5.22
CA TYR A 221 -10.03 -7.49 5.28
C TYR A 221 -10.52 -6.05 5.06
N SER A 222 -11.47 -5.83 4.15
CA SER A 222 -12.03 -4.50 3.91
C SER A 222 -12.80 -3.96 5.12
N THR A 223 -13.54 -4.82 5.85
CA THR A 223 -14.26 -4.46 7.08
C THR A 223 -13.31 -3.97 8.15
N TYR A 224 -12.18 -4.65 8.35
CA TYR A 224 -11.12 -4.19 9.27
C TYR A 224 -10.64 -2.78 8.90
N LEU A 225 -10.36 -2.54 7.62
CA LEU A 225 -9.81 -1.27 7.14
C LEU A 225 -10.78 -0.11 7.33
N ILE A 226 -12.05 -0.26 6.96
CA ILE A 226 -13.04 0.83 7.09
C ILE A 226 -13.43 1.11 8.55
N THR A 227 -13.29 0.12 9.42
CA THR A 227 -13.52 0.28 10.86
C THR A 227 -12.35 1.00 11.52
N THR A 228 -11.12 0.61 11.17
CA THR A 228 -9.88 1.17 11.74
C THR A 228 -9.58 2.57 11.19
N TYR A 229 -9.82 2.79 9.90
CA TYR A 229 -9.48 4.03 9.19
C TYR A 229 -10.73 4.64 8.54
N PRO A 230 -11.72 5.09 9.34
CA PRO A 230 -13.05 5.41 8.84
C PRO A 230 -13.10 6.64 7.92
N GLN A 231 -12.07 7.48 7.92
CA GLN A 231 -11.95 8.66 7.05
C GLN A 231 -11.39 8.33 5.66
N ASN A 232 -10.82 7.15 5.49
CA ASN A 232 -10.21 6.73 4.22
C ASN A 232 -11.30 6.33 3.22
N TYR A 233 -11.66 7.24 2.32
CA TYR A 233 -12.68 6.96 1.31
C TYR A 233 -12.22 5.98 0.23
N ILE A 234 -10.92 5.75 0.07
CA ILE A 234 -10.41 4.72 -0.86
C ILE A 234 -10.73 3.33 -0.32
N PHE A 235 -10.53 3.09 0.98
CA PHE A 235 -10.95 1.83 1.61
C PHE A 235 -12.47 1.64 1.50
N ARG A 236 -13.25 2.69 1.77
CA ARG A 236 -14.72 2.64 1.62
C ARG A 236 -15.15 2.36 0.20
N TYR A 237 -14.51 2.97 -0.80
CA TYR A 237 -14.78 2.70 -2.20
C TYR A 237 -14.63 1.20 -2.52
N TYR A 238 -13.51 0.59 -2.12
CA TYR A 238 -13.31 -0.85 -2.36
C TYR A 238 -14.28 -1.71 -1.57
N HIS A 239 -14.58 -1.36 -0.31
CA HIS A 239 -15.56 -2.07 0.49
C HIS A 239 -16.95 -2.08 -0.16
N ILE A 240 -17.40 -0.94 -0.69
CA ILE A 240 -18.67 -0.85 -1.44
C ILE A 240 -18.64 -1.77 -2.66
N GLN A 241 -17.55 -1.80 -3.42
CA GLN A 241 -17.43 -2.70 -4.57
C GLN A 241 -17.48 -4.16 -4.18
N ILE A 242 -16.84 -4.53 -3.06
CA ILE A 242 -16.85 -5.89 -2.53
C ILE A 242 -18.28 -6.28 -2.11
N LEU A 243 -18.99 -5.41 -1.38
CA LEU A 243 -20.39 -5.64 -0.98
C LEU A 243 -21.31 -5.84 -2.20
N LEU A 244 -21.13 -5.02 -3.24
CA LEU A 244 -21.91 -5.15 -4.48
C LEU A 244 -21.60 -6.47 -5.22
N ALA A 245 -20.35 -6.93 -5.19
CA ALA A 245 -19.95 -8.20 -5.80
C ALA A 245 -20.56 -9.44 -5.12
N ILE A 246 -21.08 -9.30 -3.90
CA ILE A 246 -21.82 -10.35 -3.16
C ILE A 246 -23.31 -9.99 -2.96
N ASP A 247 -23.83 -9.09 -3.79
CA ASP A 247 -25.22 -8.63 -3.83
C ASP A 247 -25.77 -8.01 -2.52
N GLN A 248 -24.88 -7.50 -1.65
CA GLN A 248 -25.26 -6.77 -0.43
C GLN A 248 -25.54 -5.28 -0.71
N ARG A 249 -26.49 -4.99 -1.60
CA ARG A 249 -26.76 -3.64 -2.12
C ARG A 249 -27.19 -2.64 -1.06
N GLN A 250 -28.01 -3.06 -0.10
CA GLN A 250 -28.52 -2.18 0.97
C GLN A 250 -27.38 -1.71 1.88
N GLU A 251 -26.51 -2.63 2.32
CA GLU A 251 -25.34 -2.26 3.14
C GLU A 251 -24.36 -1.40 2.33
N ALA A 252 -24.13 -1.72 1.05
CA ALA A 252 -23.30 -0.91 0.17
C ALA A 252 -23.80 0.55 0.09
N GLN A 253 -25.12 0.75 -0.03
CA GLN A 253 -25.74 2.08 -0.05
C GLN A 253 -25.56 2.82 1.27
N LYS A 254 -25.74 2.14 2.41
CA LYS A 254 -25.52 2.70 3.75
C LYS A 254 -24.08 3.16 3.93
N ILE A 255 -23.10 2.32 3.58
CA ILE A 255 -21.68 2.67 3.64
C ILE A 255 -21.36 3.85 2.72
N ALA A 256 -21.98 3.93 1.54
CA ALA A 256 -21.80 5.04 0.62
C ALA A 256 -22.33 6.37 1.18
N ILE A 257 -23.51 6.36 1.81
CA ILE A 257 -24.10 7.55 2.44
C ILE A 257 -23.21 8.03 3.58
N GLU A 258 -22.81 7.12 4.47
CA GLU A 258 -21.92 7.41 5.60
C GLU A 258 -20.58 7.97 5.09
N GLY A 259 -19.98 7.35 4.08
CA GLY A 259 -18.72 7.78 3.49
C GLY A 259 -18.80 9.21 2.93
N LYS A 260 -19.87 9.55 2.19
CA LYS A 260 -20.07 10.93 1.68
C LYS A 260 -20.21 11.94 2.82
N GLN A 261 -20.89 11.60 3.91
CA GLN A 261 -21.02 12.47 5.08
C GLN A 261 -19.66 12.69 5.76
N ARG A 262 -18.85 11.65 5.91
CA ARG A 262 -17.50 11.74 6.48
C ARG A 262 -16.57 12.61 5.63
N ILE A 263 -16.55 12.42 4.31
CA ILE A 263 -15.75 13.25 3.39
C ILE A 263 -16.12 14.74 3.53
N ARG A 264 -17.41 15.08 3.65
CA ARG A 264 -17.83 16.47 3.82
C ARG A 264 -17.30 17.10 5.11
N LYS A 265 -17.21 16.31 6.19
CA LYS A 265 -16.77 16.74 7.52
C LYS A 265 -15.26 16.62 7.74
N SER A 266 -14.50 16.07 6.79
CA SER A 266 -13.06 15.84 6.97
C SER A 266 -12.22 17.09 6.68
N ASN A 267 -10.94 17.03 7.05
CA ASN A 267 -9.94 18.07 6.80
C ASN A 267 -9.30 17.98 5.40
N LEU A 268 -9.86 17.18 4.51
CA LEU A 268 -9.42 17.07 3.11
C LEU A 268 -9.56 18.42 2.39
N ASN A 269 -8.70 18.67 1.41
CA ASN A 269 -8.83 19.82 0.52
C ASN A 269 -10.07 19.66 -0.41
N PRO A 270 -10.53 20.73 -1.08
CA PRO A 270 -11.69 20.68 -1.96
C PRO A 270 -11.58 19.64 -3.09
N GLU A 271 -10.40 19.49 -3.69
CA GLU A 271 -10.12 18.57 -4.80
C GLU A 271 -10.31 17.11 -4.37
N GLN A 272 -9.71 16.73 -3.24
CA GLN A 272 -9.83 15.42 -2.60
C GLN A 272 -11.28 15.13 -2.19
N LYS A 273 -12.00 16.11 -1.64
CA LYS A 273 -13.42 15.95 -1.31
C LYS A 273 -14.26 15.67 -2.55
N ALA A 274 -14.07 16.46 -3.60
CA ALA A 274 -14.77 16.29 -4.86
C ALA A 274 -14.47 14.91 -5.48
N TYR A 275 -13.20 14.52 -5.52
CA TYR A 275 -12.78 13.22 -6.04
C TYR A 275 -13.34 12.06 -5.21
N GLY A 276 -13.26 12.13 -3.88
CA GLY A 276 -13.79 11.09 -2.98
C GLY A 276 -15.30 10.91 -3.14
N ILE A 277 -16.08 12.00 -3.23
CA ILE A 277 -17.54 11.93 -3.48
C ILE A 277 -17.83 11.31 -4.85
N LYS A 278 -17.09 11.71 -5.89
CA LYS A 278 -17.20 11.14 -7.23
C LYS A 278 -16.90 9.63 -7.21
N LEU A 279 -15.86 9.22 -6.50
CA LEU A 279 -15.41 7.84 -6.41
C LEU A 279 -16.45 6.96 -5.72
N ILE A 280 -16.98 7.38 -4.57
CA ILE A 280 -18.06 6.66 -3.87
C ILE A 280 -19.34 6.59 -4.73
N THR A 281 -19.72 7.69 -5.38
CA THR A 281 -20.91 7.73 -6.23
C THR A 281 -20.78 6.76 -7.41
N LYS A 282 -19.59 6.70 -8.01
CA LYS A 282 -19.28 5.75 -9.09
C LYS A 282 -19.34 4.29 -8.63
N ALA A 283 -18.94 3.97 -7.41
CA ALA A 283 -19.02 2.60 -6.90
C ALA A 283 -20.48 2.11 -6.89
N CYS A 284 -21.42 2.95 -6.47
CA CYS A 284 -22.85 2.61 -6.43
C CYS A 284 -23.50 2.52 -7.81
N SER A 285 -23.00 3.23 -8.84
CA SER A 285 -23.61 3.24 -10.17
C SER A 285 -23.24 2.01 -11.02
N LEU A 286 -22.16 1.30 -10.67
CA LEU A 286 -21.66 0.15 -11.45
C LEU A 286 -22.48 -1.14 -11.27
N SER A 287 -23.52 -1.13 -10.42
CA SER A 287 -24.41 -2.28 -10.17
C SER A 287 -25.77 -2.19 -10.88
N GLY A 288 -25.92 -1.25 -11.83
CA GLY A 288 -27.15 -1.00 -12.59
C GLY A 288 -27.11 -1.44 -14.06
N GLY A 289 -26.16 -2.30 -14.45
CA GLY A 289 -26.01 -2.83 -15.80
C GLY A 289 -25.92 -4.35 -15.81
#